data_AF-A0A9D6WQZ3-F1
#
_entry.id   AF-A0A9D6WQZ3-F1
#
_cell.length_a   1.000
_cell.length_b   1.000
_cell.length_c   1.000
_cell.angle_alpha   90.00
_cell.angle_beta   90.00
_cell.angle_gamma   90.00
#
_symmetry.space_group_name_H-M   'P 1'
#
loop_
_entity.id
_entity.type
_entity.pdbx_description
1 polymer ?
#
loop_
_entity_poly.entity_id
_entity_poly.type
_entity_poly.pdbx_seq_one_letter_code
_entity_poly.pdbx_strand_id
1 'polypeptide(L)'
;MKPPLVFSTARARRKPQLAHFILPAYDVPDLIVIGGVVVENRGDAAAHNVKIVLQFDDTRAEKIRHLQVISDAEYILLSGGDEKSFATLRIRALNAGQRVVMYFSAPDRLVPRVFVTHYEG
;
A
#
# COMPACT_ATOMS: atom_id res chain seq x y z
N MET A 1 -47.69 -22.46 -24.85
CA MET A 1 -46.23 -22.51 -25.04
C MET A 1 -45.59 -21.52 -24.06
N LYS A 2 -44.83 -22.00 -23.07
CA LYS A 2 -44.11 -21.16 -22.11
C LYS A 2 -42.67 -20.99 -22.64
N PRO A 3 -42.12 -19.77 -22.75
CA PRO A 3 -40.73 -19.60 -23.18
C PRO A 3 -39.77 -20.10 -22.07
N PRO A 4 -38.58 -20.61 -22.43
CA PRO A 4 -37.61 -21.03 -21.43
C PRO A 4 -36.96 -19.81 -20.77
N LEU A 5 -36.82 -19.87 -19.45
CA LEU A 5 -36.03 -18.92 -18.67
C LEU A 5 -34.55 -19.17 -18.97
N VAL A 6 -33.94 -18.28 -19.75
CA VAL A 6 -32.49 -18.27 -19.97
C VAL A 6 -31.84 -17.59 -18.77
N PHE A 7 -31.29 -18.36 -17.86
CA PHE A 7 -30.41 -17.84 -16.81
C PHE A 7 -29.06 -17.45 -17.44
N SER A 8 -28.96 -16.20 -17.88
CA SER A 8 -27.66 -15.60 -18.19
C SER A 8 -26.95 -15.30 -16.88
N THR A 9 -26.13 -16.25 -16.40
CA THR A 9 -25.15 -15.97 -15.35
C THR A 9 -23.97 -15.25 -15.96
N ALA A 10 -24.13 -13.97 -16.25
CA ALA A 10 -22.98 -13.08 -16.40
C ALA A 10 -22.26 -13.07 -15.03
N ARG A 11 -21.21 -13.89 -14.87
CA ARG A 11 -20.30 -13.76 -13.73
C ARG A 11 -19.83 -12.32 -13.72
N ALA A 12 -20.25 -11.54 -12.71
CA ALA A 12 -19.66 -10.24 -12.46
C ALA A 12 -18.13 -10.42 -12.49
N ARG A 13 -17.44 -9.67 -13.35
CA ARG A 13 -15.98 -9.77 -13.44
C ARG A 13 -15.44 -9.40 -12.07
N ARG A 14 -14.88 -10.40 -11.38
CA ARG A 14 -14.14 -10.17 -10.14
C ARG A 14 -13.02 -9.18 -10.45
N LYS A 15 -12.85 -8.16 -9.62
CA LYS A 15 -11.90 -7.08 -9.82
C LYS A 15 -11.12 -6.81 -8.53
N PRO A 16 -9.80 -6.60 -8.62
CA PRO A 16 -9.07 -6.07 -7.49
C PRO A 16 -9.55 -4.67 -7.15
N GLN A 17 -9.51 -4.32 -5.86
CA GLN A 17 -9.80 -2.98 -5.38
C GLN A 17 -8.78 -2.61 -4.31
N LEU A 18 -7.72 -1.92 -4.72
CA LEU A 18 -6.69 -1.46 -3.79
C LEU A 18 -7.16 -0.19 -3.08
N ALA A 19 -7.15 -0.22 -1.75
CA ALA A 19 -7.40 0.93 -0.90
C ALA A 19 -6.17 1.18 -0.02
N HIS A 20 -5.96 2.44 0.37
CA HIS A 20 -4.90 2.79 1.32
C HIS A 20 -5.39 3.79 2.36
N PHE A 21 -4.74 3.75 3.53
CA PHE A 21 -5.04 4.62 4.66
C PHE A 21 -3.73 5.02 5.33
N ILE A 22 -3.62 6.30 5.68
CA ILE A 22 -2.53 6.80 6.51
C ILE A 22 -2.95 6.62 7.97
N LEU A 23 -2.13 5.93 8.75
CA LEU A 23 -2.35 5.72 10.17
C LEU A 23 -2.03 7.02 10.93
N PRO A 24 -2.76 7.32 12.02
CA PRO A 24 -2.39 8.41 12.91
C PRO A 24 -0.94 8.23 13.37
N ALA A 25 -0.16 9.30 13.25
CA ALA A 25 1.19 9.29 13.79
C ALA A 25 1.15 9.29 15.33
N TYR A 26 2.13 8.64 15.95
CA TYR A 26 2.36 8.75 17.38
C TYR A 26 3.79 9.17 17.66
N ASP A 27 3.95 10.00 18.69
CA ASP A 27 5.22 10.56 19.08
C ASP A 27 5.85 9.69 20.18
N VAL A 28 7.13 9.34 20.01
CA VAL A 28 7.97 8.82 21.08
C VAL A 28 8.79 10.00 21.60
N PRO A 29 8.49 10.50 22.82
CA PRO A 29 9.09 11.73 23.34
C PRO A 29 10.62 11.74 23.19
N ASP A 30 11.14 12.88 22.72
CA ASP A 30 12.56 13.17 22.54
C ASP A 30 13.34 12.20 21.62
N LEU A 31 12.63 11.35 20.87
CA LEU A 31 13.26 10.31 20.05
C LEU A 31 12.87 10.38 18.58
N ILE A 32 11.60 10.08 18.26
CA ILE A 32 11.09 9.93 16.90
C ILE A 32 9.56 10.07 16.87
N VAL A 33 9.05 10.39 15.69
CA VAL A 33 7.64 10.22 15.33
C VAL A 33 7.50 8.97 14.48
N ILE A 34 6.49 8.15 14.77
CA ILE A 34 6.18 6.96 13.98
C ILE A 34 4.90 7.20 13.21
N GLY A 35 4.99 7.10 11.90
CA GLY A 35 3.85 7.11 10.98
C GLY A 35 3.65 5.72 10.36
N GLY A 36 2.52 5.54 9.69
CA GLY A 36 2.28 4.31 8.97
C GLY A 36 1.27 4.44 7.85
N VAL A 37 1.33 3.50 6.91
CA VAL A 37 0.39 3.38 5.80
C VAL A 37 -0.06 1.94 5.70
N VAL A 38 -1.36 1.72 5.60
CA VAL A 38 -1.97 0.44 5.28
C VAL A 38 -2.39 0.45 3.82
N VAL A 39 -2.07 -0.62 3.09
CA VAL A 39 -2.61 -0.91 1.77
C VAL A 39 -3.30 -2.27 1.81
N GLU A 40 -4.53 -2.34 1.31
CA GLU A 40 -5.38 -3.51 1.38
C GLU A 40 -6.03 -3.77 0.02
N ASN A 41 -6.13 -5.04 -0.38
CA ASN A 41 -7.00 -5.41 -1.49
C ASN A 41 -8.40 -5.78 -0.96
N ARG A 42 -9.34 -4.85 -1.10
CA ARG A 42 -10.74 -5.00 -0.71
C ARG A 42 -11.64 -5.57 -1.80
N GLY A 43 -11.06 -5.89 -2.96
CA GLY A 43 -11.76 -6.49 -4.08
C GLY A 43 -12.02 -7.98 -3.87
N ASP A 44 -12.57 -8.61 -4.89
CA ASP A 44 -12.88 -10.04 -4.93
C ASP A 44 -11.95 -10.84 -5.87
N ALA A 45 -10.95 -10.18 -6.45
CA ALA A 45 -9.85 -10.78 -7.20
C ALA A 45 -8.48 -10.31 -6.69
N ALA A 46 -7.42 -11.08 -6.98
CA ALA A 46 -6.06 -10.69 -6.67
C ALA A 46 -5.64 -9.47 -7.49
N ALA A 47 -4.84 -8.58 -6.88
CA ALA A 47 -4.17 -7.49 -7.58
C ALA A 47 -2.75 -7.94 -7.93
N HIS A 48 -2.41 -7.98 -9.21
CA HIS A 48 -1.09 -8.40 -9.68
C HIS A 48 -0.13 -7.22 -9.87
N ASN A 49 1.17 -7.49 -9.69
CA ASN A 49 2.26 -6.53 -9.91
C ASN A 49 2.03 -5.20 -9.17
N VAL A 50 1.65 -5.30 -7.89
CA VAL A 50 1.31 -4.13 -7.08
C VAL A 50 2.59 -3.34 -6.77
N LYS A 51 2.55 -2.04 -7.05
CA LYS A 51 3.58 -1.07 -6.70
C LYS A 51 2.99 -0.08 -5.72
N ILE A 52 3.60 0.04 -4.55
CA ILE A 52 3.26 1.04 -3.54
C ILE A 52 4.45 1.98 -3.40
N VAL A 53 4.21 3.29 -3.48
CA VAL A 53 5.23 4.32 -3.32
C VAL A 53 4.80 5.25 -2.20
N LEU A 54 5.69 5.41 -1.22
CA LEU A 54 5.62 6.48 -0.22
C LEU A 54 6.60 7.57 -0.64
N GLN A 55 6.09 8.78 -0.85
CA GLN A 55 6.90 9.95 -1.20
C GLN A 55 6.73 11.03 -0.13
N PHE A 56 7.85 11.61 0.30
CA PHE A 56 7.90 12.61 1.37
C PHE A 56 8.41 13.93 0.79
N ASP A 57 7.57 14.96 0.75
CA ASP A 57 7.87 16.22 0.04
C ASP A 57 8.77 17.20 0.81
N ASP A 58 8.98 17.00 2.12
CA ASP A 58 9.58 18.04 2.98
C ASP A 58 11.08 18.26 2.68
N THR A 59 11.56 19.49 2.59
CA THR A 59 12.96 19.82 2.25
C THR A 59 13.97 19.59 3.38
N ARG A 60 13.56 18.94 4.48
CA ARG A 60 14.43 18.58 5.61
C ARG A 60 15.22 17.31 5.30
N ALA A 61 16.54 17.39 5.46
CA ALA A 61 17.53 16.46 4.91
C ALA A 61 17.57 15.04 5.49
N GLU A 62 16.71 14.71 6.46
CA GLU A 62 16.59 13.36 7.02
C GLU A 62 15.13 13.00 7.30
N LYS A 63 14.45 12.42 6.30
CA LYS A 63 13.01 12.17 6.40
C LYS A 63 12.70 10.84 7.08
N ILE A 64 13.33 9.76 6.64
CA ILE A 64 13.04 8.41 7.15
C ILE A 64 14.28 7.83 7.83
N ARG A 65 14.21 7.61 9.14
CA ARG A 65 15.29 6.91 9.87
C ARG A 65 15.22 5.40 9.67
N HIS A 66 14.00 4.84 9.73
CA HIS A 66 13.73 3.41 9.64
C HIS A 66 12.39 3.16 8.94
N LEU A 67 12.30 2.04 8.23
CA LEU A 67 11.08 1.56 7.58
C LEU A 67 10.89 0.08 7.91
N GLN A 68 9.72 -0.27 8.40
CA GLN A 68 9.31 -1.65 8.69
C GLN A 68 8.09 -2.00 7.86
N VAL A 69 8.08 -3.20 7.28
CA VAL A 69 6.95 -3.71 6.49
C VAL A 69 6.41 -4.96 7.16
N ILE A 70 5.09 -4.99 7.38
CA ILE A 70 4.33 -6.17 7.82
C ILE A 70 3.38 -6.51 6.68
N SER A 71 3.51 -7.69 6.10
CA SER A 71 2.81 -8.04 4.86
C SER A 71 2.26 -9.46 4.92
N ASP A 72 1.02 -9.65 4.45
CA ASP A 72 0.43 -10.98 4.24
C ASP A 72 0.94 -11.64 2.94
N ALA A 73 1.71 -10.91 2.13
CA ALA A 73 2.26 -11.36 0.86
C ALA A 73 3.78 -11.13 0.79
N GLU A 74 4.47 -11.94 -0.01
CA GLU A 74 5.89 -11.70 -0.30
C GLU A 74 6.07 -10.35 -1.01
N TYR A 75 7.10 -9.62 -0.57
CA TYR A 75 7.40 -8.29 -1.07
C TYR A 75 8.89 -8.10 -1.33
N ILE A 76 9.18 -7.14 -2.19
CA ILE A 76 10.52 -6.60 -2.40
C ILE A 76 10.45 -5.12 -2.02
N LEU A 77 11.28 -4.74 -1.05
CA LEU A 77 11.40 -3.34 -0.62
C LEU A 77 12.61 -2.71 -1.30
N LEU A 78 12.38 -1.57 -1.94
CA LEU A 78 13.41 -0.66 -2.43
C LEU A 78 13.22 0.69 -1.74
N SER A 79 14.03 0.95 -0.71
CA SER A 79 14.19 2.29 -0.13
C SER A 79 15.35 2.99 -0.83
N GLY A 80 15.17 4.24 -1.28
CA GLY A 80 16.21 4.95 -2.01
C GLY A 80 15.97 6.45 -2.15
N GLY A 81 16.91 7.10 -2.84
CA GLY A 81 16.93 8.55 -3.06
C GLY A 81 17.86 9.30 -2.10
N ASP A 82 18.31 10.47 -2.52
CA ASP A 82 18.97 11.43 -1.63
C ASP A 82 18.04 11.67 -0.42
N GLU A 83 18.63 11.68 0.78
CA GLU A 83 17.92 11.99 2.04
C GLU A 83 16.80 11.01 2.44
N LYS A 84 16.73 9.82 1.81
CA LYS A 84 15.69 8.80 2.04
C LYS A 84 14.27 9.37 1.83
N SER A 85 14.11 10.11 0.74
CA SER A 85 12.87 10.84 0.38
C SER A 85 11.74 9.97 -0.17
N PHE A 86 11.99 8.70 -0.50
CA PHE A 86 10.95 7.78 -0.93
C PHE A 86 11.22 6.33 -0.52
N ALA A 87 10.13 5.54 -0.47
CA ALA A 87 10.16 4.10 -0.35
C ALA A 87 9.22 3.47 -1.38
N THR A 88 9.71 2.46 -2.11
CA THR A 88 8.91 1.68 -3.06
C THR A 88 8.81 0.24 -2.61
N LEU A 89 7.60 -0.26 -2.47
CA LEU A 89 7.30 -1.66 -2.22
C LEU A 89 6.72 -2.30 -3.48
N ARG A 90 7.24 -3.48 -3.85
CA ARG A 90 6.71 -4.29 -4.96
C ARG A 90 6.19 -5.62 -4.41
N ILE A 91 4.98 -5.98 -4.82
CA ILE A 91 4.31 -7.22 -4.41
C ILE A 91 3.83 -7.92 -5.67
N ARG A 92 4.14 -9.21 -5.80
CA ARG A 92 3.80 -9.99 -7.00
C ARG A 92 2.28 -10.14 -7.17
N ALA A 93 1.60 -10.50 -6.08
CA ALA A 93 0.16 -10.60 -6.02
C ALA A 93 -0.31 -10.30 -4.60
N LEU A 94 -1.29 -9.39 -4.48
CA LEU A 94 -1.99 -9.13 -3.23
C LEU A 94 -3.42 -9.68 -3.38
N ASN A 95 -3.68 -10.83 -2.76
CA ASN A 95 -4.98 -11.51 -2.87
C ASN A 95 -6.08 -10.70 -2.17
N ALA A 96 -7.34 -11.01 -2.51
CA ALA A 96 -8.50 -10.42 -1.84
C ALA A 96 -8.41 -10.64 -0.32
N GLY A 97 -8.63 -9.56 0.45
CA GLY A 97 -8.54 -9.54 1.91
C GLY A 97 -7.11 -9.47 2.48
N GLN A 98 -6.07 -9.58 1.65
CA GLN A 98 -4.70 -9.40 2.11
C GLN A 98 -4.34 -7.92 2.22
N ARG A 99 -3.44 -7.62 3.17
CA ARG A 99 -2.96 -6.28 3.43
C ARG A 99 -1.46 -6.23 3.63
N VAL A 100 -0.95 -5.02 3.54
CA VAL A 100 0.40 -4.63 3.89
C VAL A 100 0.35 -3.38 4.74
N VAL A 101 1.17 -3.33 5.79
CA VAL A 101 1.38 -2.17 6.65
C VAL A 101 2.84 -1.78 6.56
N MET A 102 3.09 -0.51 6.23
CA MET A 102 4.43 0.08 6.23
C MET A 102 4.49 1.10 7.36
N TYR A 103 5.36 0.86 8.34
CA TYR A 103 5.69 1.82 9.39
C TYR A 103 6.98 2.54 9.06
N PHE A 104 7.03 3.84 9.27
CA PHE A 104 8.24 4.64 9.11
C PHE A 104 8.46 5.51 10.35
N SER A 105 9.73 5.74 10.69
CA SER A 105 10.11 6.66 11.76
C SER A 105 10.82 7.88 11.19
N ALA A 106 10.50 9.06 11.72
CA ALA A 106 11.04 10.35 11.31
C ALA A 106 11.37 11.21 12.55
N PRO A 107 12.22 12.25 12.44
CA PRO A 107 12.45 13.18 13.54
C PRO A 107 11.22 14.04 13.86
N ASP A 108 10.42 14.36 12.83
CA ASP A 108 9.20 15.18 12.94
C ASP A 108 8.00 14.44 12.33
N ARG A 109 6.79 14.98 12.52
CA ARG A 109 5.58 14.47 11.89
C ARG A 109 5.65 14.62 10.37
N LEU A 110 5.66 13.48 9.67
CA LEU A 110 5.63 13.41 8.22
C LEU A 110 4.34 12.72 7.75
N VAL A 111 3.72 13.29 6.71
CA VAL A 111 2.59 12.68 6.02
C VAL A 111 3.03 12.36 4.59
N PRO A 112 3.15 11.07 4.21
CA PRO A 112 3.58 10.71 2.87
C PRO A 112 2.45 10.94 1.86
N ARG A 113 2.82 11.29 0.65
CA ARG A 113 1.99 11.00 -0.53
C ARG A 113 2.08 9.51 -0.82
N VAL A 114 0.93 8.87 -0.97
CA VAL A 114 0.84 7.42 -1.20
C VAL A 114 0.34 7.19 -2.62
N PHE A 115 1.13 6.47 -3.41
CA PHE A 115 0.72 6.01 -4.74
C PHE A 115 0.63 4.49 -4.72
N VAL A 116 -0.52 3.97 -5.11
CA VAL A 116 -0.77 2.52 -5.23
C VAL A 116 -1.20 2.23 -6.64
N THR A 117 -0.44 1.39 -7.35
CA THR A 117 -0.79 0.93 -8.70
C THR A 117 -0.72 -0.59 -8.78
N HIS A 118 -1.48 -1.15 -9.71
CA HIS A 118 -1.42 -2.56 -10.10
C HIS A 118 -1.61 -2.66 -11.60
N TYR A 119 -1.11 -3.73 -12.21
CA TYR A 119 -1.19 -3.93 -13.66
C TYR A 119 -1.48 -5.40 -13.97
N GLU A 120 -2.51 -5.61 -14.79
CA GLU A 120 -2.76 -6.89 -15.45
C GLU A 120 -1.84 -6.97 -16.68
N GLY A 121 -1.10 -8.07 -16.80
CA GLY A 121 -0.28 -8.36 -17.99
C GLY A 121 -1.10 -8.96 -19.12
#